data_AF-B8D5K7-F1
#
_entry.id   AF-B8D5K7-F1
#
_cell.length_a   1.000
_cell.length_b   1.000
_cell.length_c   1.000
_cell.angle_alpha   90.00
_cell.angle_beta   90.00
_cell.angle_gamma   90.00
#
_symmetry.space_group_name_H-M   'P 1'
#
loop_
_entity.id
_entity.type
_entity.pdbx_description
1 polymer ?
#
loop_
_entity_poly.entity_id
_entity_poly.type
_entity_poly.pdbx_seq_one_letter_code
_entity_poly.pdbx_strand_id
1 'polypeptide(L)'
;MGKMVSTKISDKELDEALMEKQEKKPTDEKQRWVNRILRSARQYHKICPYYDKRTKMCFLLMGTKCERDGKFDVCPVFKSFLEKKYDEYKSKNMPLPLDFADVVASPF
;
A
#
# COMPACT_ATOMS: atom_id res chain seq x y z
N MET A 1 15.37 -49.13 -25.11
CA MET A 1 16.02 -48.56 -23.90
C MET A 1 15.84 -47.04 -23.92
N GLY A 2 14.75 -46.53 -23.33
CA GLY A 2 14.49 -45.08 -23.22
C GLY A 2 15.15 -44.54 -21.95
N LYS A 3 16.12 -43.64 -22.09
CA LYS A 3 16.82 -43.03 -20.96
C LYS A 3 15.96 -41.91 -20.36
N MET A 4 15.44 -42.12 -19.15
CA MET A 4 14.88 -41.07 -18.30
C MET A 4 15.97 -40.05 -17.97
N VAL A 5 15.81 -38.81 -18.44
CA VAL A 5 16.61 -37.67 -18.00
C VAL A 5 16.04 -37.20 -16.67
N SER A 6 16.68 -37.60 -15.58
CA SER A 6 16.38 -37.16 -14.23
C SER A 6 17.03 -35.79 -14.03
N THR A 7 16.28 -34.72 -14.28
CA THR A 7 16.70 -33.34 -14.02
C THR A 7 16.71 -33.12 -12.51
N LYS A 8 17.85 -33.39 -11.87
CA LYS A 8 18.12 -33.02 -10.48
C LYS A 8 18.34 -31.52 -10.41
N ILE A 9 17.25 -30.77 -10.38
CA ILE A 9 17.27 -29.35 -10.03
C ILE A 9 17.68 -29.32 -8.55
N SER A 10 18.87 -28.81 -8.25
CA SER A 10 19.34 -28.67 -6.87
C SER A 10 18.51 -27.62 -6.17
N ASP A 11 18.02 -27.94 -4.98
CA ASP A 11 17.25 -27.06 -4.08
C ASP A 11 17.87 -25.68 -3.86
N LYS A 12 19.19 -25.54 -4.08
CA LYS A 12 19.94 -24.28 -4.00
C LYS A 12 19.52 -23.20 -5.01
N GLU A 13 19.20 -23.58 -6.26
CA GLU A 13 18.76 -22.58 -7.25
C GLU A 13 17.31 -22.12 -7.01
N LEU A 14 16.52 -22.97 -6.35
CA LEU A 14 15.17 -22.61 -5.92
C LEU A 14 15.22 -21.63 -4.73
N ASP A 15 16.16 -21.83 -3.81
CA ASP A 15 16.35 -20.97 -2.63
C ASP A 15 16.93 -19.60 -2.99
N GLU A 16 17.88 -19.51 -3.93
CA GLU A 16 18.40 -18.22 -4.43
C GLU A 16 17.31 -17.36 -5.11
N ALA A 17 16.44 -17.99 -5.92
CA ALA A 17 15.30 -17.30 -6.54
C ALA A 17 14.24 -16.83 -5.51
N LEU A 18 14.16 -17.49 -4.35
CA LEU A 18 13.29 -17.09 -3.23
C LEU A 18 13.95 -16.00 -2.37
N MET A 19 15.28 -16.02 -2.20
CA MET A 19 16.04 -15.02 -1.45
C MET A 19 16.16 -13.66 -2.17
N GLU A 20 16.26 -13.62 -3.50
CA GLU A 20 16.22 -12.35 -4.26
C GLU A 20 14.89 -11.60 -4.12
N LYS A 21 13.81 -12.28 -3.71
CA LYS A 21 12.53 -11.64 -3.35
C LYS A 21 12.51 -11.07 -1.92
N GLN A 22 13.43 -11.50 -1.05
CA GLN A 22 13.41 -11.18 0.38
C GLN A 22 14.18 -9.89 0.73
N GLU A 23 15.04 -9.38 -0.15
CA GLU A 23 15.85 -8.17 0.11
C GLU A 23 15.20 -6.85 -0.34
N LYS A 24 13.92 -6.87 -0.72
CA LYS A 24 13.14 -5.62 -0.76
C LYS A 24 12.80 -5.24 0.67
N LYS A 25 13.69 -4.46 1.28
CA LYS A 25 13.49 -3.82 2.60
C LYS A 25 12.00 -3.55 2.84
N PRO A 26 11.41 -3.95 3.98
CA PRO A 26 9.97 -3.80 4.24
C PRO A 26 9.45 -2.36 4.06
N THR A 27 10.35 -1.38 4.18
CA THR A 27 10.10 0.04 3.86
C THR A 27 9.69 0.28 2.40
N ASP A 28 10.30 -0.43 1.43
CA ASP A 28 10.04 -0.24 0.00
C ASP A 28 8.70 -0.86 -0.43
N GLU A 29 8.35 -2.04 0.10
CA GLU A 29 7.06 -2.67 -0.19
C GLU A 29 5.89 -1.83 0.34
N LYS A 30 6.03 -1.35 1.58
CA LYS A 30 5.05 -0.43 2.20
C LYS A 30 4.93 0.86 1.39
N GLN A 31 6.04 1.49 1.02
CA GLN A 31 5.98 2.72 0.22
C GLN A 31 5.45 2.49 -1.19
N ARG A 32 5.74 1.35 -1.84
CA ARG A 32 5.15 0.99 -3.13
C ARG A 32 3.64 0.84 -3.02
N TRP A 33 3.17 0.14 -1.99
CA TRP A 33 1.75 -0.03 -1.75
C TRP A 33 1.07 1.32 -1.49
N VAL A 34 1.63 2.15 -0.60
CA VAL A 34 1.12 3.48 -0.31
C VAL A 34 1.04 4.35 -1.57
N ASN A 35 2.12 4.40 -2.38
CA ASN A 35 2.13 5.14 -3.64
C ASN A 35 1.10 4.62 -4.64
N ARG A 36 0.91 3.29 -4.71
CA ARG A 36 -0.09 2.66 -5.58
C ARG A 36 -1.50 3.07 -5.18
N ILE A 37 -1.85 2.92 -3.90
CA ILE A 37 -3.15 3.32 -3.37
C ILE A 37 -3.39 4.81 -3.59
N LEU A 38 -2.36 5.63 -3.41
CA LEU A 38 -2.44 7.08 -3.58
C LEU A 38 -2.59 7.49 -5.05
N ARG A 39 -2.09 6.70 -6.01
CA ARG A 39 -2.40 6.85 -7.44
C ARG A 39 -3.84 6.42 -7.75
N SER A 40 -4.30 5.29 -7.20
CA SER A 40 -5.69 4.84 -7.34
C SER A 40 -6.66 5.91 -6.81
N ALA A 41 -6.41 6.41 -5.60
CA ALA A 41 -7.19 7.50 -5.01
C ALA A 41 -7.27 8.73 -5.92
N ARG A 42 -6.18 9.12 -6.62
CA ARG A 42 -6.17 10.24 -7.58
C ARG A 42 -7.03 9.99 -8.80
N GLN A 43 -7.14 8.74 -9.24
CA GLN A 43 -7.95 8.37 -10.38
C GLN A 43 -9.44 8.49 -10.07
N TYR A 44 -9.85 8.11 -8.85
CA TYR A 44 -11.26 8.13 -8.43
C TYR A 44 -11.70 9.45 -7.80
N HIS A 45 -10.82 10.11 -7.04
CA HIS A 45 -11.13 11.34 -6.31
C HIS A 45 -10.15 12.46 -6.67
N LYS A 46 -10.68 13.54 -7.26
CA LYS A 46 -9.88 14.74 -7.56
C LYS A 46 -9.44 15.52 -6.31
N ILE A 47 -10.16 15.34 -5.20
CA ILE A 47 -9.96 16.02 -3.90
C ILE A 47 -10.10 14.98 -2.79
N CYS A 48 -9.32 15.15 -1.71
CA CYS A 48 -9.31 14.25 -0.56
C CYS A 48 -10.73 14.13 0.02
N PRO A 49 -11.27 12.90 0.17
CA PRO A 49 -12.59 12.70 0.75
C PRO A 49 -12.67 13.16 2.21
N TYR A 50 -11.53 13.27 2.89
CA TYR A 50 -11.43 13.73 4.28
C TYR A 50 -11.12 15.23 4.41
N TYR A 51 -11.19 16.00 3.31
CA TYR A 51 -10.99 17.44 3.33
C TYR A 51 -12.32 18.18 3.28
N ASP A 52 -12.53 19.05 4.26
CA ASP A 52 -13.65 19.96 4.25
C ASP A 52 -13.29 21.26 3.52
N LYS A 53 -13.94 21.53 2.39
CA LYS A 53 -13.71 22.77 1.63
C LYS A 53 -14.20 24.03 2.33
N ARG A 54 -15.19 23.90 3.23
CA ARG A 54 -15.87 25.02 3.88
C ARG A 54 -15.06 25.50 5.09
N THR A 55 -14.50 24.59 5.87
CA THR A 55 -13.69 24.90 7.05
C THR A 55 -12.19 24.78 6.81
N LYS A 56 -11.78 24.25 5.64
CA LYS A 56 -10.40 23.91 5.29
C LYS A 56 -9.74 22.94 6.28
N MET A 57 -10.53 22.08 6.92
CA MET A 57 -10.07 21.14 7.93
C MET A 57 -9.79 19.75 7.34
N CYS A 58 -8.85 19.02 7.96
CA CYS A 58 -8.54 17.64 7.65
C CYS A 58 -9.18 16.72 8.71
N PHE A 59 -10.14 15.89 8.29
CA PHE A 59 -10.81 14.94 9.18
C PHE A 59 -9.91 13.79 9.64
N LEU A 60 -8.81 13.50 8.92
CA LEU A 60 -7.84 12.48 9.33
C LEU A 60 -7.02 12.87 10.57
N LEU A 61 -6.90 14.17 10.87
CA LEU A 61 -6.12 14.71 11.99
C LEU A 61 -7.02 15.51 12.94
N MET A 62 -8.18 14.95 13.31
CA MET A 62 -9.10 15.57 14.29
C MET A 62 -9.31 17.08 14.10
N GLY A 63 -9.41 17.56 12.85
CA GLY A 63 -9.73 18.96 12.56
C GLY A 63 -8.55 19.92 12.41
N THR A 64 -7.29 19.46 12.28
CA THR A 64 -6.20 20.38 11.90
C THR A 64 -6.40 20.96 10.50
N LYS A 65 -5.99 22.21 10.30
CA LYS A 65 -6.07 22.91 9.02
C LYS A 65 -5.26 22.17 7.95
N CYS A 66 -5.89 21.87 6.81
CA CYS A 66 -5.21 21.20 5.72
C CYS A 66 -4.36 22.20 4.93
N GLU A 67 -3.03 22.15 5.08
CA GLU A 67 -2.11 23.01 4.33
C GLU A 67 -2.08 22.69 2.82
N ARG A 68 -2.63 21.55 2.41
CA ARG A 68 -2.62 21.06 1.04
C ARG A 68 -3.92 21.33 0.27
N ASP A 69 -4.86 22.09 0.87
CA ASP A 69 -6.16 22.46 0.30
C ASP A 69 -6.89 21.24 -0.33
N GLY A 70 -6.87 20.12 0.41
CA GLY A 70 -7.51 18.87 -0.03
C GLY A 70 -6.73 18.00 -1.01
N LYS A 71 -5.47 18.32 -1.34
CA LYS A 71 -4.60 17.40 -2.10
C LYS A 71 -4.03 16.34 -1.17
N PHE A 72 -4.43 15.08 -1.37
CA PHE A 72 -3.91 13.93 -0.63
C PHE A 72 -2.59 13.39 -1.20
N ASP A 73 -2.23 13.72 -2.45
CA ASP A 73 -1.03 13.23 -3.13
C ASP A 73 0.28 13.53 -2.39
N VAL A 74 0.39 14.75 -1.87
CA VAL A 74 1.57 15.26 -1.13
C VAL A 74 1.25 15.50 0.34
N CYS A 75 0.17 14.87 0.84
CA CYS A 75 -0.27 15.05 2.20
C CYS A 75 0.44 14.04 3.12
N PRO A 76 1.33 14.50 4.04
CA PRO A 76 2.04 13.59 4.93
C PRO A 76 1.08 12.84 5.86
N VAL A 77 -0.04 13.48 6.22
CA VAL A 77 -1.11 12.90 7.05
C VAL A 77 -1.73 11.69 6.38
N PHE A 78 -2.09 11.83 5.11
CA PHE A 78 -2.71 10.77 4.34
C PHE A 78 -1.73 9.63 4.09
N LYS A 79 -0.46 9.96 3.81
CA LYS A 79 0.61 8.97 3.70
C LYS A 79 0.74 8.15 4.99
N SER A 80 0.84 8.82 6.14
CA SER A 80 0.93 8.14 7.44
C SER A 80 -0.32 7.32 7.78
N PHE A 81 -1.50 7.77 7.37
CA PHE A 81 -2.73 6.98 7.51
C PHE A 81 -2.66 5.68 6.69
N LEU A 82 -2.25 5.76 5.42
CA LEU A 82 -2.05 4.56 4.58
C LEU A 82 -0.97 3.65 5.15
N GLU A 83 0.12 4.21 5.67
CA GLU A 83 1.17 3.44 6.33
C GLU A 83 0.67 2.67 7.56
N LYS A 84 -0.21 3.28 8.37
CA LYS A 84 -0.86 2.58 9.49
C LYS A 84 -1.80 1.49 9.00
N LYS A 85 -2.61 1.75 7.98
CA LYS A 85 -3.51 0.77 7.39
C LYS A 85 -2.76 -0.44 6.82
N TYR A 86 -1.66 -0.21 6.10
CA TYR A 86 -0.79 -1.28 5.61
C TYR A 86 -0.31 -2.18 6.76
N ASP A 87 0.15 -1.58 7.85
CA ASP A 87 0.60 -2.31 9.05
C ASP A 87 -0.53 -3.14 9.65
N GLU A 88 -1.74 -2.57 9.72
CA GLU A 88 -2.94 -3.24 10.19
C GLU A 88 -3.31 -4.45 9.31
N TYR A 89 -3.25 -4.32 7.98
CA TYR A 89 -3.50 -5.43 7.05
C TYR A 89 -2.46 -6.54 7.22
N LYS A 90 -1.16 -6.19 7.31
CA LYS A 90 -0.08 -7.17 7.52
C LYS A 90 -0.21 -7.85 8.87
N SER A 91 -0.53 -7.11 9.93
CA SER A 91 -0.75 -7.64 11.27
C SER A 91 -1.97 -8.56 11.35
N LYS A 92 -3.04 -8.26 10.61
CA LYS A 92 -4.24 -9.10 10.51
C LYS A 92 -4.10 -10.24 9.51
N ASN A 93 -2.94 -10.40 8.87
CA ASN A 93 -2.70 -11.36 7.78
C ASN A 93 -3.74 -11.26 6.63
N MET A 94 -4.28 -10.07 6.42
CA MET A 94 -5.27 -9.78 5.39
C MET A 94 -4.58 -9.42 4.07
N PRO A 95 -5.19 -9.77 2.92
CA PRO A 95 -4.66 -9.37 1.62
C PRO A 95 -4.62 -7.84 1.51
N LEU A 96 -3.51 -7.32 1.00
CA LEU A 96 -3.35 -5.89 0.77
C LEU A 96 -4.27 -5.44 -0.37
N PRO A 97 -5.14 -4.44 -0.13
CA PRO A 97 -6.01 -3.94 -1.18
C PRO A 97 -5.19 -3.36 -2.34
N LEU A 98 -5.73 -3.43 -3.56
CA LEU A 98 -5.07 -2.91 -4.76
C LEU A 98 -5.52 -1.49 -5.12
N ASP A 99 -6.71 -1.12 -4.67
CA ASP A 99 -7.34 0.16 -4.92
C ASP A 99 -7.75 0.88 -3.64
N PHE A 100 -7.81 2.21 -3.71
CA PHE A 100 -8.21 3.03 -2.57
C PHE A 100 -9.66 2.80 -2.15
N ALA A 101 -10.53 2.47 -3.11
CA ALA A 101 -11.91 2.12 -2.82
C ALA A 101 -11.99 0.92 -1.87
N ASP A 102 -11.17 -0.12 -2.06
CA ASP A 102 -11.14 -1.29 -1.17
C ASP A 102 -10.60 -0.96 0.22
N VAL A 103 -9.64 -0.03 0.32
CA VAL A 103 -9.12 0.46 1.61
C VAL A 103 -10.22 1.13 2.44
N VAL A 104 -11.13 1.86 1.77
CA VAL A 104 -12.24 2.59 2.41
C VAL A 104 -13.47 1.71 2.58
N ALA A 105 -13.71 0.77 1.67
CA ALA A 105 -14.85 -0.13 1.67
C ALA A 105 -14.71 -1.28 2.66
N SER A 106 -13.50 -1.60 3.11
CA SER A 106 -13.28 -2.59 4.17
C SER A 106 -13.94 -2.07 5.46
N PRO A 107 -15.09 -2.64 5.88
CA PRO A 107 -15.77 -2.20 7.08
C PRO A 107 -14.88 -2.51 8.27
N PHE A 108 -14.74 -1.55 9.17
CA PHE A 108 -14.06 -1.73 10.44
C PHE A 108 -14.72 -2.82 11.29
#